data_AF-A0A367J347-F1
#
_entry.id   AF-A0A367J347-F1
#
_cell.length_a   1.000
_cell.length_b   1.000
_cell.length_c   1.000
_cell.angle_alpha   90.00
_cell.angle_beta   90.00
_cell.angle_gamma   90.00
#
_symmetry.space_group_name_H-M   'P 1'
#
loop_
_entity.id
_entity.type
_entity.pdbx_description
1 polymer ?
#
loop_
_entity_poly.entity_id
_entity_poly.type
_entity_poly.pdbx_seq_one_letter_code
_entity_poly.pdbx_strand_id
1 'polypeptide(L)'
;MTRNVDFTPATFNKALVECPEDAGITEEAFDRYRDEHQICSSQLSQPDSSSQKFSRNGPKGPKPLKSIILEFNSKGLRECKKEAHTPEMINKKDWVSTKDALFAMLLRAVAKSRSVSEDTELKTVMPVNGRPKMKNKKNIDYYFGNWTISQTFKMNFRDIKKASLVDIALKFRELTVNLAPSLFYGISKLYQLHEDMSINYLTYQPNSESQTTVNDVSLLPFCKADFGFGCPDRIRGYITFGGNGCFTVFGREKESEVVYDVQLQMDVESISRFIEDTDIQKYAMNVIY
;
A
#
# COMPACT_ATOMS: atom_id res chain seq x y z
N MET A 1 24.35 -33.67 -7.64
CA MET A 1 23.29 -33.93 -6.65
C MET A 1 23.93 -34.05 -5.27
N THR A 2 23.99 -32.97 -4.49
CA THR A 2 24.55 -32.97 -3.13
C THR A 2 23.39 -33.07 -2.13
N ARG A 3 23.00 -34.31 -1.81
CA ARG A 3 22.02 -34.65 -0.75
C ARG A 3 22.78 -34.83 0.57
N ASN A 4 23.21 -33.75 1.21
CA ASN A 4 23.73 -33.71 2.60
C ASN A 4 24.05 -32.26 3.00
N VAL A 5 23.10 -31.35 2.79
CA VAL A 5 23.19 -30.01 3.38
C VAL A 5 22.33 -30.05 4.63
N ASP A 6 22.96 -30.02 5.81
CA ASP A 6 22.25 -29.78 7.06
C ASP A 6 21.55 -28.42 6.94
N PHE A 7 20.23 -28.44 6.82
CA PHE A 7 19.44 -27.21 6.82
C PHE A 7 19.64 -26.56 8.18
N THR A 8 20.19 -25.33 8.19
CA THR A 8 20.23 -24.53 9.41
C THR A 8 18.79 -24.36 9.89
N PRO A 9 18.40 -24.88 11.07
CA PRO A 9 17.06 -24.68 11.58
C PRO A 9 16.83 -23.18 11.71
N ALA A 10 15.70 -22.70 11.18
CA ALA A 10 15.31 -21.31 11.33
C ALA A 10 15.05 -21.02 12.82
N THR A 11 16.08 -20.63 13.56
CA THR A 11 15.95 -20.23 14.96
C THR A 11 15.49 -18.77 15.00
N PHE A 12 14.23 -18.58 15.40
CA PHE A 12 13.66 -17.26 15.55
C PHE A 12 14.03 -16.66 16.91
N ASN A 13 14.81 -15.59 16.91
CA ASN A 13 15.07 -14.83 18.13
C ASN A 13 13.88 -13.89 18.44
N LYS A 14 12.99 -14.33 19.35
CA LYS A 14 11.82 -13.56 19.81
C LYS A 14 12.19 -12.19 20.40
N ALA A 15 13.37 -12.06 21.01
CA ALA A 15 13.83 -10.80 21.59
C ALA A 15 14.02 -9.67 20.56
N LEU A 16 14.04 -9.97 19.26
CA LEU A 16 14.10 -8.95 18.21
C LEU A 16 12.82 -8.10 18.12
N VAL A 17 11.68 -8.65 18.56
CA VAL A 17 10.35 -8.01 18.49
C VAL A 17 9.67 -7.94 19.85
N GLU A 18 10.41 -8.21 20.93
CA GLU A 18 9.87 -8.10 22.28
C GLU A 18 9.40 -6.66 22.53
N CYS A 19 8.17 -6.58 23.03
CA CYS A 19 7.56 -5.34 23.45
C CYS A 19 8.27 -4.89 24.73
N PRO A 20 8.71 -3.61 24.85
CA PRO A 20 9.21 -3.09 26.11
C PRO A 20 8.18 -3.34 27.23
N GLU A 21 8.63 -3.71 28.42
CA GLU A 21 7.72 -4.01 29.55
C GLU A 21 6.88 -2.79 29.96
N ASP A 22 7.40 -1.58 29.70
CA ASP A 22 6.75 -0.29 29.93
C ASP A 22 5.90 0.20 28.73
N ALA A 23 5.76 -0.60 27.67
CA ALA A 23 4.92 -0.25 26.53
C ALA A 23 3.43 -0.28 26.93
N GLY A 24 2.88 0.92 27.14
CA GLY A 24 1.46 1.16 27.32
C GLY A 24 0.70 1.08 25.99
N ILE A 25 -0.60 0.75 26.07
CA ILE A 25 -1.53 0.95 24.95
C ILE A 25 -1.82 2.45 24.91
N THR A 26 -1.51 3.10 23.79
CA THR A 26 -1.76 4.54 23.60
C THR A 26 -3.19 4.78 23.11
N GLU A 27 -3.72 6.00 23.30
CA GLU A 27 -5.00 6.41 22.68
C GLU A 27 -4.99 6.20 21.17
N GLU A 28 -3.88 6.55 20.50
CA GLU A 28 -3.70 6.30 19.06
C GLU A 28 -3.84 4.81 18.68
N ALA A 29 -3.36 3.90 19.54
CA ALA A 29 -3.52 2.46 19.32
C ALA A 29 -4.98 2.02 19.52
N PHE A 30 -5.69 2.59 20.50
CA PHE A 30 -7.12 2.34 20.69
C PHE A 30 -7.97 2.86 19.54
N ASP A 31 -7.75 4.09 19.09
CA ASP A 31 -8.50 4.68 17.98
C ASP A 31 -8.31 3.88 16.70
N ARG A 32 -7.07 3.46 16.43
CA ARG A 32 -6.77 2.60 15.30
C ARG A 32 -7.41 1.23 15.42
N TYR A 33 -7.36 0.62 16.60
CA TYR A 33 -8.04 -0.64 16.84
C TYR A 33 -9.55 -0.51 16.61
N ARG A 34 -10.20 0.54 17.11
CA ARG A 34 -11.63 0.81 16.86
C ARG A 34 -11.94 1.00 15.37
N ASP A 35 -11.09 1.71 14.64
CA ASP A 35 -11.22 1.92 13.20
C ASP A 35 -11.13 0.59 12.43
N GLU A 36 -10.25 -0.32 12.85
CA GLU A 36 -10.10 -1.66 12.28
C GLU A 36 -11.23 -2.63 12.74
N HIS A 37 -11.77 -2.44 13.94
CA HIS A 37 -12.63 -3.38 14.65
C HIS A 37 -14.05 -2.86 14.89
N GLN A 38 -14.60 -2.06 13.97
CA GLN A 38 -16.00 -1.66 14.09
C GLN A 38 -16.87 -2.90 14.25
N ILE A 39 -17.54 -3.00 15.39
CA ILE A 39 -18.58 -4.00 15.64
C ILE A 39 -19.60 -3.77 14.54
N CYS A 40 -19.63 -4.67 13.56
CA CYS A 40 -20.70 -4.70 12.59
C CYS A 40 -21.97 -4.92 13.41
N SER A 41 -22.75 -3.86 13.64
CA SER A 41 -24.04 -3.99 14.31
C SER A 41 -24.83 -5.00 13.50
N SER A 42 -25.08 -6.15 14.12
CA SER A 42 -25.63 -7.35 13.53
C SER A 42 -26.83 -7.08 12.62
N GLN A 43 -26.57 -7.00 11.32
CA GLN A 43 -27.29 -7.79 10.35
C GLN A 43 -26.25 -8.65 9.64
N LEU A 44 -25.85 -9.72 10.32
CA LEU A 44 -25.30 -10.90 9.67
C LEU A 44 -26.34 -11.32 8.63
N SER A 45 -26.20 -10.78 7.42
CA SER A 45 -26.82 -11.34 6.24
C SER A 45 -26.30 -12.76 6.22
N GLN A 46 -27.21 -13.73 6.40
CA GLN A 46 -26.86 -15.13 6.36
C GLN A 46 -25.97 -15.38 5.15
N PRO A 47 -24.89 -16.17 5.28
CA PRO A 47 -24.17 -16.62 4.11
C PRO A 47 -25.16 -17.45 3.29
N ASP A 48 -25.68 -16.84 2.22
CA ASP A 48 -26.48 -17.55 1.24
C ASP A 48 -25.64 -18.75 0.80
N SER A 49 -26.17 -19.95 1.03
CA SER A 49 -25.56 -21.26 0.82
C SER A 49 -25.30 -21.58 -0.68
N SER A 50 -25.21 -20.54 -1.51
CA SER A 50 -25.00 -20.60 -2.96
C SER A 50 -23.71 -19.91 -3.44
N SER A 51 -22.87 -19.40 -2.54
CA SER A 51 -21.53 -18.90 -2.88
C SER A 51 -20.50 -20.00 -2.53
N GLN A 52 -19.67 -20.56 -3.42
CA GLN A 52 -19.08 -20.05 -4.64
C GLN A 52 -18.79 -21.21 -5.61
N LYS A 53 -19.52 -21.27 -6.74
CA LYS A 53 -18.96 -21.80 -7.98
C LYS A 53 -18.67 -20.61 -8.88
N PHE A 54 -17.45 -20.58 -9.40
CA PHE A 54 -16.93 -19.60 -10.35
C PHE A 54 -17.94 -19.32 -11.50
N SER A 55 -17.96 -18.06 -11.98
CA SER A 55 -18.87 -17.45 -12.99
C SER A 55 -20.28 -17.10 -12.45
N ARG A 56 -20.88 -15.93 -12.66
CA ARG A 56 -20.82 -14.99 -13.78
C ARG A 56 -21.45 -13.65 -13.34
N ASN A 57 -21.04 -12.58 -14.02
CA ASN A 57 -21.62 -11.23 -14.09
C ASN A 57 -23.16 -11.18 -13.99
N GLY A 58 -23.73 -11.29 -12.80
CA GLY A 58 -25.08 -10.82 -12.53
C GLY A 58 -25.08 -9.29 -12.44
N PRO A 59 -26.23 -8.61 -12.62
CA PRO A 59 -26.32 -7.15 -12.45
C PRO A 59 -25.95 -6.65 -11.04
N LYS A 60 -25.81 -7.57 -10.06
CA LYS A 60 -25.35 -7.30 -8.69
C LYS A 60 -24.00 -7.96 -8.34
N GLY A 61 -23.32 -8.58 -9.32
CA GLY A 61 -22.01 -9.19 -9.11
C GLY A 61 -20.88 -8.16 -9.04
N PRO A 62 -19.70 -8.50 -8.50
CA PRO A 62 -18.54 -7.61 -8.54
C PRO A 62 -18.20 -7.28 -10.00
N LYS A 63 -17.93 -6.00 -10.28
CA LYS A 63 -17.53 -5.55 -11.62
C LYS A 63 -16.27 -6.32 -12.06
N PRO A 64 -16.17 -6.70 -13.35
CA PRO A 64 -14.98 -7.37 -13.85
C PRO A 64 -13.76 -6.47 -13.62
N LEU A 65 -12.72 -7.05 -13.02
CA LEU A 65 -11.47 -6.33 -12.77
C LEU A 65 -10.52 -6.55 -13.93
N LYS A 66 -9.80 -5.49 -14.30
CA LYS A 66 -8.67 -5.52 -15.21
C LYS A 66 -7.44 -5.07 -14.44
N SER A 67 -6.29 -5.59 -14.86
CA SER A 67 -5.00 -5.17 -14.33
C SER A 67 -4.17 -4.55 -15.44
N ILE A 68 -3.44 -3.50 -15.10
CA ILE A 68 -2.50 -2.83 -15.98
C ILE A 68 -1.17 -2.64 -15.26
N ILE A 69 -0.12 -2.34 -16.02
CA ILE A 69 1.19 -2.00 -15.48
C ILE A 69 1.60 -0.64 -16.02
N LEU A 70 1.95 0.27 -15.11
CA LEU A 70 2.50 1.57 -15.42
C LEU A 70 4.02 1.51 -15.21
N GLU A 71 4.79 1.83 -16.24
CA GLU A 71 6.25 1.94 -16.13
C GLU A 71 6.62 3.41 -15.91
N PHE A 72 7.39 3.70 -14.86
CA PHE A 72 7.85 5.05 -14.53
C PHE A 72 9.38 5.13 -14.64
N ASN A 73 9.87 5.99 -15.52
CA ASN A 73 11.30 6.26 -15.64
C ASN A 73 11.76 7.39 -14.71
N SER A 74 13.07 7.59 -14.63
CA SER A 74 13.67 8.62 -13.78
C SER A 74 13.27 10.05 -14.16
N LYS A 75 12.93 10.33 -15.43
CA LYS A 75 12.51 11.65 -15.90
C LYS A 75 11.11 11.99 -15.39
N GLY A 76 10.12 11.13 -15.67
CA GLY A 76 8.73 11.33 -15.23
C GLY A 76 8.62 11.43 -13.71
N LEU A 77 9.38 10.61 -12.96
CA LEU A 77 9.42 10.68 -11.50
C LEU A 77 10.03 11.99 -10.97
N ARG A 78 11.07 12.52 -11.63
CA ARG A 78 11.67 13.81 -11.25
C ARG A 78 10.72 14.97 -11.51
N GLU A 79 10.01 14.96 -12.62
CA GLU A 79 9.00 15.96 -12.96
C GLU A 79 7.82 15.92 -11.99
N CYS A 80 7.28 14.72 -11.73
CA CYS A 80 6.23 14.50 -10.73
C CYS A 80 6.68 15.00 -9.34
N LYS A 81 7.89 14.64 -8.91
CA LYS A 81 8.44 15.12 -7.65
C LYS A 81 8.60 16.63 -7.63
N LYS A 82 9.07 17.25 -8.72
CA LYS A 82 9.23 18.71 -8.81
C LYS A 82 7.90 19.44 -8.64
N GLU A 83 6.82 18.95 -9.24
CA GLU A 83 5.47 19.54 -9.12
C GLU A 83 4.82 19.27 -7.76
N ALA A 84 5.29 18.26 -7.03
CA ALA A 84 4.92 18.01 -5.65
C ALA A 84 5.70 18.89 -4.64
N HIS A 85 6.45 19.90 -5.09
CA HIS A 85 7.09 20.89 -4.22
C HIS A 85 6.75 22.32 -4.63
N THR A 86 6.57 23.21 -3.66
CA THR A 86 6.57 24.65 -3.93
C THR A 86 8.01 25.20 -3.96
N PRO A 87 8.24 26.38 -4.58
CA PRO A 87 9.54 27.04 -4.52
C PRO A 87 10.04 27.27 -3.08
N GLU A 88 9.14 27.59 -2.15
CA GLU A 88 9.47 27.80 -0.74
C GLU A 88 9.94 26.51 -0.06
N MET A 89 9.30 25.37 -0.35
CA MET A 89 9.71 24.06 0.16
C MET A 89 11.13 23.71 -0.30
N ILE A 90 11.42 23.93 -1.58
CA ILE A 90 12.76 23.70 -2.16
C ILE A 90 13.80 24.58 -1.45
N ASN A 91 13.50 25.86 -1.27
CA ASN A 91 14.40 26.80 -0.60
C ASN A 91 14.66 26.43 0.87
N LYS A 92 13.62 25.95 1.57
CA LYS A 92 13.72 25.50 2.97
C LYS A 92 14.27 24.08 3.12
N LYS A 93 14.58 23.39 2.01
CA LYS A 93 14.99 21.97 1.98
C LYS A 93 13.97 21.05 2.66
N ASP A 94 12.69 21.39 2.56
CA ASP A 94 11.60 20.56 3.03
C ASP A 94 11.13 19.63 1.91
N TRP A 95 11.64 18.40 1.89
CA TRP A 95 11.53 17.51 0.73
C TRP A 95 10.51 16.38 0.93
N VAL A 96 9.45 16.34 0.13
CA VAL A 96 8.66 15.11 -0.02
C VAL A 96 9.47 14.05 -0.78
N SER A 97 9.25 12.78 -0.45
CA SER A 97 9.94 11.69 -1.14
C SER A 97 9.38 11.52 -2.56
N THR A 98 10.14 10.84 -3.43
CA THR A 98 9.64 10.47 -4.77
C THR A 98 8.39 9.60 -4.68
N LYS A 99 8.28 8.78 -3.62
CA LYS A 99 7.11 7.91 -3.39
C LYS A 99 5.90 8.69 -2.92
N ASP A 100 6.06 9.68 -2.06
CA ASP A 100 4.96 10.55 -1.63
C ASP A 100 4.32 11.25 -2.84
N ALA A 101 5.16 11.80 -3.73
CA ALA A 101 4.71 12.42 -4.97
C ALA A 101 4.01 11.42 -5.91
N LEU A 102 4.59 10.23 -6.10
CA LEU A 102 4.01 9.16 -6.93
C LEU A 102 2.66 8.69 -6.39
N PHE A 103 2.55 8.42 -5.09
CA PHE A 103 1.31 7.98 -4.45
C PHE A 103 0.24 9.07 -4.46
N ALA A 104 0.62 10.34 -4.25
CA ALA A 104 -0.30 11.46 -4.39
C ALA A 104 -0.87 11.57 -5.81
N MET A 105 0.00 11.44 -6.81
CA MET A 105 -0.40 11.47 -8.22
C MET A 105 -1.33 10.30 -8.56
N LEU A 106 -0.94 9.07 -8.21
CA LEU A 106 -1.75 7.87 -8.46
C LEU A 106 -3.10 7.94 -7.73
N LEU A 107 -3.14 8.42 -6.49
CA LEU A 107 -4.38 8.58 -5.75
C LEU A 107 -5.33 9.57 -6.44
N ARG A 108 -4.81 10.71 -6.91
CA ARG A 108 -5.62 11.69 -7.67
C ARG A 108 -6.19 11.06 -8.93
N ALA A 109 -5.37 10.36 -9.71
CA ALA A 109 -5.79 9.68 -10.94
C ALA A 109 -6.82 8.57 -10.65
N VAL A 110 -6.57 7.72 -9.66
CA VAL A 110 -7.52 6.68 -9.21
C VAL A 110 -8.84 7.33 -8.79
N ALA A 111 -8.81 8.35 -7.93
CA ALA A 111 -10.02 9.02 -7.47
C ALA A 111 -10.84 9.59 -8.64
N LYS A 112 -10.21 10.34 -9.55
CA LYS A 112 -10.88 10.92 -10.73
C LYS A 112 -11.45 9.85 -11.66
N SER A 113 -10.81 8.69 -11.74
CA SER A 113 -11.25 7.59 -12.58
C SER A 113 -12.50 6.87 -12.05
N ARG A 114 -12.83 7.03 -10.77
CA ARG A 114 -14.00 6.39 -10.14
C ARG A 114 -15.26 7.22 -10.33
N SER A 115 -16.39 6.54 -10.45
CA SER A 115 -17.72 7.16 -10.59
C SER A 115 -18.46 7.24 -9.25
N VAL A 116 -17.84 7.88 -8.25
CA VAL A 116 -18.41 8.06 -6.90
C VAL A 116 -18.93 9.48 -6.68
N SER A 117 -19.84 9.65 -5.72
CA SER A 117 -20.35 10.98 -5.33
C SER A 117 -19.24 11.85 -4.76
N GLU A 118 -19.30 13.17 -4.99
CA GLU A 118 -18.32 14.12 -4.45
C GLU A 118 -18.25 14.13 -2.92
N ASP A 119 -19.34 13.79 -2.25
CA ASP A 119 -19.42 13.69 -0.78
C ASP A 119 -18.91 12.34 -0.24
N THR A 120 -18.43 11.45 -1.12
CA THR A 120 -17.88 10.14 -0.71
C THR A 120 -16.50 10.31 -0.10
N GLU A 121 -16.31 9.80 1.12
CA GLU A 121 -14.98 9.66 1.71
C GLU A 121 -14.21 8.55 1.00
N LEU A 122 -13.06 8.90 0.43
CA LEU A 122 -12.12 7.95 -0.15
C LEU A 122 -11.06 7.56 0.87
N LYS A 123 -10.82 6.25 0.99
CA LYS A 123 -9.86 5.65 1.91
C LYS A 123 -8.72 5.03 1.12
N THR A 124 -7.48 5.36 1.45
CA THR A 124 -6.29 4.70 0.92
C THR A 124 -5.54 4.02 2.04
N VAL A 125 -5.47 2.69 1.99
CA VAL A 125 -4.81 1.87 3.00
C VAL A 125 -3.40 1.53 2.52
N MET A 126 -2.39 1.85 3.33
CA MET A 126 -0.98 1.65 3.00
C MET A 126 -0.22 1.00 4.17
N PRO A 127 0.44 -0.15 3.98
CA PRO A 127 1.30 -0.74 4.99
C PRO A 127 2.56 0.11 5.15
N VAL A 128 2.91 0.40 6.41
CA VAL A 128 4.13 1.11 6.77
C VAL A 128 5.05 0.17 7.54
N ASN A 129 6.30 0.05 7.07
CA ASN A 129 7.33 -0.77 7.70
C ASN A 129 7.80 -0.12 9.01
N GLY A 130 7.59 -0.81 10.14
CA GLY A 130 7.98 -0.32 11.47
C GLY A 130 9.43 -0.57 11.83
N ARG A 131 10.16 -1.42 11.09
CA ARG A 131 11.53 -1.81 11.45
C ARG A 131 12.48 -0.61 11.63
N PRO A 132 12.44 0.44 10.77
CA PRO A 132 13.30 1.61 10.93
C PRO A 132 13.06 2.41 12.22
N LYS A 133 11.89 2.22 12.86
CA LYS A 133 11.45 2.90 14.08
C LYS A 133 11.81 2.14 15.36
N MET A 134 12.35 0.92 15.25
CA MET A 134 12.75 0.12 16.41
C MET A 134 14.06 0.61 17.04
N LYS A 135 14.15 0.52 18.37
CA LYS A 135 15.34 0.93 19.14
C LYS A 135 16.55 0.00 18.89
N ASN A 136 16.33 -1.30 18.70
CA ASN A 136 17.39 -2.29 18.45
C ASN A 136 17.61 -2.57 16.95
N LYS A 137 18.18 -1.59 16.24
CA LYS A 137 18.32 -1.64 14.77
C LYS A 137 19.28 -2.70 14.25
N LYS A 138 20.28 -3.12 15.04
CA LYS A 138 21.44 -3.87 14.53
C LYS A 138 21.08 -5.22 13.91
N ASN A 139 19.95 -5.81 14.32
CA ASN A 139 19.52 -7.14 13.85
C ASN A 139 18.10 -7.16 13.27
N ILE A 140 17.37 -6.04 13.29
CA ILE A 140 15.95 -6.02 12.86
C ILE A 140 15.79 -6.22 11.36
N ASP A 141 16.82 -5.90 10.58
CA ASP A 141 16.82 -6.10 9.13
C ASP A 141 16.79 -7.59 8.74
N TYR A 142 17.21 -8.48 9.64
CA TYR A 142 17.12 -9.94 9.45
C TYR A 142 15.79 -10.53 9.95
N TYR A 143 14.91 -9.72 10.54
CA TYR A 143 13.60 -10.18 10.97
C TYR A 143 12.70 -10.43 9.75
N PHE A 144 12.41 -11.71 9.49
CA PHE A 144 11.62 -12.17 8.36
C PHE A 144 10.10 -12.23 8.61
N GLY A 145 9.64 -11.93 9.83
CA GLY A 145 8.20 -11.88 10.15
C GLY A 145 7.53 -10.55 9.80
N ASN A 146 6.25 -10.40 10.14
CA ASN A 146 5.51 -9.16 9.89
C ASN A 146 5.82 -8.11 10.97
N TRP A 147 6.27 -6.93 10.53
CA TRP A 147 6.45 -5.76 11.41
C TRP A 147 6.00 -4.49 10.69
N THR A 148 4.71 -4.48 10.39
CA THR A 148 4.05 -3.49 9.54
C THR A 148 2.70 -3.14 10.14
N ILE A 149 2.30 -1.87 10.03
CA ILE A 149 0.94 -1.43 10.37
C ILE A 149 0.37 -0.65 9.18
N SER A 150 -0.93 -0.79 8.94
CA SER A 150 -1.59 -0.24 7.75
C SER A 150 -2.16 1.15 7.98
N GLN A 151 -1.47 2.21 7.61
CA GLN A 151 -2.01 3.57 7.76
C GLN A 151 -3.13 3.84 6.74
N THR A 152 -4.19 4.52 7.18
CA THR A 152 -5.33 4.86 6.34
C THR A 152 -5.36 6.36 6.12
N PHE A 153 -5.12 6.76 4.88
CA PHE A 153 -5.37 8.11 4.40
C PHE A 153 -6.87 8.25 4.08
N LYS A 154 -7.54 9.25 4.65
CA LYS A 154 -8.96 9.55 4.41
C LYS A 154 -9.11 10.95 3.83
N MET A 155 -9.85 11.11 2.73
CA MET A 155 -10.15 12.42 2.15
C MET A 155 -11.40 12.34 1.28
N ASN A 156 -12.24 13.37 1.31
CA ASN A 156 -13.42 13.41 0.44
C ASN A 156 -13.02 13.51 -1.03
N PHE A 157 -13.83 12.90 -1.90
CA PHE A 157 -13.60 12.95 -3.33
C PHE A 157 -13.55 14.38 -3.88
N ARG A 158 -14.46 15.25 -3.40
CA ARG A 158 -14.45 16.69 -3.73
C ARG A 158 -13.11 17.35 -3.44
N ASP A 159 -12.53 17.05 -2.29
CA ASP A 159 -11.29 17.68 -1.85
C ASP A 159 -10.11 17.15 -2.65
N ILE A 160 -10.07 15.85 -2.98
CA ILE A 160 -9.02 15.26 -3.81
C ILE A 160 -8.99 15.92 -5.20
N LYS A 161 -10.15 16.23 -5.78
CA LYS A 161 -10.25 16.91 -7.09
C LYS A 161 -9.69 18.33 -7.06
N LYS A 162 -9.82 19.04 -5.93
CA LYS A 162 -9.41 20.44 -5.78
C LYS A 162 -7.99 20.61 -5.23
N ALA A 163 -7.49 19.64 -4.48
CA ALA A 163 -6.19 19.71 -3.84
C ALA A 163 -5.06 19.70 -4.86
N SER A 164 -4.01 20.46 -4.56
CA SER A 164 -2.79 20.42 -5.35
C SER A 164 -2.07 19.07 -5.14
N LEU A 165 -1.16 18.72 -6.06
CA LEU A 165 -0.30 17.56 -5.89
C LEU A 165 0.54 17.68 -4.61
N VAL A 166 0.99 18.90 -4.29
CA VAL A 166 1.77 19.22 -3.10
C VAL A 166 1.00 18.87 -1.82
N ASP A 167 -0.26 19.30 -1.71
CA ASP A 167 -1.06 19.10 -0.49
C ASP A 167 -1.26 17.62 -0.18
N ILE A 168 -1.56 16.82 -1.22
CA ILE A 168 -1.75 15.37 -1.05
C ILE A 168 -0.43 14.68 -0.73
N ALA A 169 0.68 15.08 -1.38
CA ALA A 169 2.00 14.51 -1.09
C ALA A 169 2.48 14.83 0.34
N LEU A 170 2.21 16.04 0.84
CA LEU A 170 2.50 16.42 2.22
C LEU A 170 1.72 15.56 3.21
N LYS A 171 0.42 15.32 2.97
CA LYS A 171 -0.37 14.43 3.82
C LYS A 171 0.16 12.99 3.82
N PHE A 172 0.59 12.45 2.67
CA PHE A 172 1.25 11.13 2.63
C PHE A 172 2.53 11.11 3.47
N ARG A 173 3.32 12.19 3.40
CA ARG A 173 4.54 12.32 4.19
C ARG A 173 4.23 12.39 5.69
N GLU A 174 3.22 13.15 6.10
CA GLU A 174 2.79 13.24 7.50
C GLU A 174 2.43 11.86 8.08
N LEU A 175 1.75 11.02 7.31
CA LEU A 175 1.40 9.65 7.72
C LEU A 175 2.62 8.77 8.02
N THR A 176 3.75 9.00 7.35
CA THR A 176 4.96 8.18 7.53
C THR A 176 5.94 8.77 8.54
N VAL A 177 6.08 10.09 8.56
CA VAL A 177 7.02 10.81 9.46
C VAL A 177 6.54 10.73 10.90
N ASN A 178 5.25 10.98 11.15
CA ASN A 178 4.68 11.11 12.49
C ASN A 178 4.40 9.78 13.18
N LEU A 179 4.74 8.66 12.52
CA LEU A 179 4.48 7.34 13.06
C LEU A 179 5.31 7.08 14.34
N ALA A 180 4.63 7.02 15.47
CA ALA A 180 5.22 6.77 16.77
C ALA A 180 5.60 5.30 16.95
N PRO A 181 6.79 4.97 17.47
CA PRO A 181 7.15 3.58 17.79
C PRO A 181 6.15 2.91 18.75
N SER A 182 5.59 3.68 19.69
CA SER A 182 4.58 3.22 20.65
C SER A 182 3.32 2.67 20.00
N LEU A 183 2.96 3.14 18.81
CA LEU A 183 1.79 2.65 18.08
C LEU A 183 1.93 1.15 17.71
N PHE A 184 3.10 0.75 17.22
CA PHE A 184 3.37 -0.66 16.88
C PHE A 184 3.23 -1.57 18.09
N TYR A 185 3.81 -1.14 19.21
CA TYR A 185 3.76 -1.86 20.47
C TYR A 185 2.34 -1.93 21.05
N GLY A 186 1.60 -0.82 21.02
CA GLY A 186 0.22 -0.74 21.49
C GLY A 186 -0.72 -1.65 20.71
N ILE A 187 -0.63 -1.64 19.37
CA ILE A 187 -1.43 -2.54 18.51
C ILE A 187 -1.05 -4.00 18.76
N SER A 188 0.25 -4.32 18.84
CA SER A 188 0.69 -5.69 19.13
C SER A 188 0.15 -6.20 20.47
N LYS A 189 0.07 -5.33 21.49
CA LYS A 189 -0.50 -5.68 22.80
C LYS A 189 -2.01 -5.87 22.72
N LEU A 190 -2.72 -5.02 21.97
CA LEU A 190 -4.16 -5.18 21.72
C LEU A 190 -4.45 -6.54 21.06
N TYR A 191 -3.72 -6.92 20.01
CA TYR A 191 -3.88 -8.23 19.37
C TYR A 191 -3.59 -9.42 20.29
N GLN A 192 -2.73 -9.26 21.30
CA GLN A 192 -2.49 -10.32 22.30
C GLN A 192 -3.63 -10.43 23.33
N LEU A 193 -4.35 -9.34 23.59
CA LEU A 193 -5.45 -9.30 24.56
C LEU A 193 -6.78 -9.79 23.97
N HIS A 194 -6.93 -9.80 22.65
CA HIS A 194 -8.15 -10.23 21.97
C HIS A 194 -8.01 -11.68 21.48
N GLU A 195 -8.87 -12.57 22.01
CA GLU A 195 -8.85 -14.01 21.66
C GLU A 195 -9.41 -14.29 20.26
N ASP A 196 -10.41 -13.51 19.82
CA ASP A 196 -10.98 -13.66 18.47
C ASP A 196 -10.24 -12.76 17.47
N MET A 197 -9.33 -13.38 16.72
CA MET A 197 -8.60 -12.69 15.66
C MET A 197 -9.36 -12.63 14.33
N SER A 198 -10.52 -13.27 14.20
CA SER A 198 -11.29 -13.35 12.95
C SER A 198 -11.91 -12.03 12.50
N ILE A 199 -11.92 -11.04 13.39
CA ILE A 199 -12.37 -9.66 13.14
C ILE A 199 -11.26 -8.74 12.62
N ASN A 200 -10.01 -9.21 12.59
CA ASN A 200 -8.87 -8.44 12.11
C ASN A 200 -8.75 -8.51 10.59
N TYR A 201 -9.22 -7.47 9.90
CA TYR A 201 -8.96 -7.32 8.48
C TYR A 201 -8.26 -5.99 8.20
N LEU A 202 -7.22 -6.04 7.36
CA LEU A 202 -6.59 -4.83 6.81
C LEU A 202 -7.60 -3.95 6.05
N THR A 203 -8.64 -4.58 5.53
CA THR A 203 -9.81 -3.92 4.97
C THR A 203 -11.01 -4.85 4.99
N TYR A 204 -12.16 -4.33 5.44
CA TYR A 204 -13.46 -5.01 5.36
C TYR A 204 -14.13 -4.84 3.98
N GLN A 205 -13.50 -4.08 3.07
CA GLN A 205 -14.06 -3.65 1.78
C GLN A 205 -13.03 -3.67 0.62
N PRO A 206 -12.32 -4.79 0.37
CA PRO A 206 -11.25 -4.85 -0.64
C PRO A 206 -11.71 -4.59 -2.08
N ASN A 207 -13.02 -4.67 -2.38
CA ASN A 207 -13.58 -4.44 -3.70
C ASN A 207 -14.42 -3.15 -3.79
N SER A 208 -14.31 -2.26 -2.81
CA SER A 208 -15.10 -1.02 -2.77
C SER A 208 -14.56 0.06 -3.70
N GLU A 209 -15.47 0.78 -4.37
CA GLU A 209 -15.17 2.00 -5.12
C GLU A 209 -14.80 3.18 -4.21
N SER A 210 -14.92 3.07 -2.89
CA SER A 210 -14.43 4.09 -1.95
C SER A 210 -13.05 3.79 -1.35
N GLN A 211 -12.48 2.62 -1.64
CA GLN A 211 -11.20 2.21 -1.04
C GLN A 211 -10.13 1.88 -2.08
N THR A 212 -8.89 2.26 -1.80
CA THR A 212 -7.68 1.91 -2.55
C THR A 212 -6.71 1.25 -1.59
N THR A 213 -6.01 0.22 -2.04
CA THR A 213 -4.95 -0.42 -1.24
C THR A 213 -3.63 -0.27 -1.97
N VAL A 214 -2.61 0.22 -1.26
CA VAL A 214 -1.26 0.40 -1.77
C VAL A 214 -0.38 -0.66 -1.17
N ASN A 215 0.43 -1.34 -1.97
CA ASN A 215 1.48 -2.22 -1.48
C ASN A 215 2.82 -1.80 -2.07
N ASP A 216 3.76 -1.37 -1.23
CA ASP A 216 5.08 -0.95 -1.69
C ASP A 216 6.13 -2.02 -1.38
N VAL A 217 6.48 -2.79 -2.41
CA VAL A 217 7.52 -3.81 -2.35
C VAL A 217 8.81 -3.36 -3.04
N SER A 218 8.90 -2.09 -3.42
CA SER A 218 10.01 -1.58 -4.24
C SER A 218 11.35 -1.50 -3.52
N LEU A 219 11.36 -1.58 -2.19
CA LEU A 219 12.59 -1.64 -1.40
C LEU A 219 13.11 -3.07 -1.23
N LEU A 220 12.32 -4.08 -1.60
CA LEU A 220 12.76 -5.46 -1.52
C LEU A 220 13.83 -5.71 -2.58
N PRO A 221 14.93 -6.39 -2.23
CA PRO A 221 16.09 -6.55 -3.12
C PRO A 221 15.86 -7.64 -4.18
N PHE A 222 14.64 -7.78 -4.70
CA PHE A 222 14.30 -8.82 -5.66
C PHE A 222 15.15 -8.70 -6.93
N CYS A 223 15.40 -7.49 -7.44
CA CYS A 223 16.28 -7.25 -8.59
C CYS A 223 17.75 -7.59 -8.33
N LYS A 224 18.14 -7.92 -7.10
CA LYS A 224 19.50 -8.31 -6.73
C LYS A 224 19.61 -9.81 -6.45
N ALA A 225 18.52 -10.56 -6.60
CA ALA A 225 18.50 -11.98 -6.31
C ALA A 225 19.08 -12.78 -7.47
N ASP A 226 20.38 -13.07 -7.41
CA ASP A 226 21.06 -13.94 -8.37
C ASP A 226 21.23 -15.36 -7.80
N PHE A 227 20.62 -16.34 -8.48
CA PHE A 227 20.68 -17.76 -8.12
C PHE A 227 21.65 -18.56 -9.01
N GLY A 228 22.60 -17.88 -9.67
CA GLY A 228 23.54 -18.45 -10.63
C GLY A 228 23.11 -18.31 -12.10
N PHE A 229 22.09 -17.49 -12.37
CA PHE A 229 21.53 -17.25 -13.71
C PHE A 229 21.48 -15.75 -14.07
N GLY A 230 22.07 -14.89 -13.23
CA GLY A 230 21.95 -13.45 -13.33
C GLY A 230 20.78 -12.90 -12.52
N CYS A 231 20.74 -11.58 -12.41
CA CYS A 231 19.68 -10.85 -11.72
C CYS A 231 18.38 -10.81 -12.55
N PRO A 232 17.19 -10.75 -11.91
CA PRO A 232 15.94 -10.57 -12.63
C PRO A 232 15.88 -9.17 -13.24
N ASP A 233 15.56 -9.10 -14.53
CA ASP A 233 15.29 -7.85 -15.25
C ASP A 233 13.96 -7.19 -14.79
N ARG A 234 13.01 -8.03 -14.38
CA ARG A 234 11.63 -7.66 -14.03
C ARG A 234 11.14 -8.48 -12.82
N ILE A 235 10.47 -7.81 -11.88
CA ILE A 235 9.68 -8.44 -10.84
C ILE A 235 8.27 -7.87 -10.85
N ARG A 236 7.27 -8.75 -10.83
CA ARG A 236 5.85 -8.41 -10.89
C ARG A 236 5.06 -9.35 -10.01
N GLY A 237 3.90 -8.88 -9.55
CA GLY A 237 2.96 -9.70 -8.82
C GLY A 237 2.13 -10.54 -9.79
N TYR A 238 1.63 -11.67 -9.32
CA TYR A 238 0.67 -12.44 -10.10
C TYR A 238 -0.64 -11.64 -10.21
N ILE A 239 -1.16 -11.48 -11.43
CA ILE A 239 -2.19 -10.50 -11.80
C ILE A 239 -3.55 -10.73 -11.11
N THR A 240 -3.78 -11.91 -10.51
CA THR A 240 -5.10 -12.35 -10.04
C THR A 240 -5.41 -12.09 -8.56
N PHE A 241 -4.54 -11.41 -7.80
CA PHE A 241 -4.64 -11.37 -6.32
C PHE A 241 -4.98 -10.01 -5.70
N GLY A 242 -5.47 -9.03 -6.46
CA GLY A 242 -5.90 -7.72 -5.93
C GLY A 242 -7.41 -7.51 -5.94
N GLY A 243 -7.87 -6.58 -5.10
CA GLY A 243 -9.23 -6.04 -5.13
C GLY A 243 -9.34 -4.79 -6.00
N ASN A 244 -10.56 -4.25 -6.15
CA ASN A 244 -10.79 -3.01 -6.90
C ASN A 244 -10.03 -1.82 -6.27
N GLY A 245 -9.06 -1.25 -6.99
CA GLY A 245 -8.21 -0.18 -6.47
C GLY A 245 -6.94 -0.67 -5.77
N CYS A 246 -6.53 -1.91 -5.98
CA CYS A 246 -5.26 -2.40 -5.47
C CYS A 246 -4.14 -2.01 -6.42
N PHE A 247 -3.10 -1.34 -5.93
CA PHE A 247 -1.85 -1.23 -6.68
C PHE A 247 -0.62 -1.61 -5.87
N THR A 248 0.31 -2.29 -6.55
CA THR A 248 1.58 -2.73 -6.01
C THR A 248 2.73 -2.09 -6.76
N VAL A 249 3.70 -1.53 -6.03
CA VAL A 249 4.88 -0.86 -6.60
C VAL A 249 6.10 -1.75 -6.47
N PHE A 250 6.72 -2.04 -7.62
CA PHE A 250 7.95 -2.82 -7.74
C PHE A 250 9.10 -1.91 -8.14
N GLY A 251 10.25 -2.09 -7.49
CA GLY A 251 11.49 -1.42 -7.85
C GLY A 251 12.17 -2.18 -8.98
N ARG A 252 12.86 -1.45 -9.84
CA ARG A 252 13.77 -2.00 -10.86
C ARG A 252 15.22 -1.86 -10.42
N GLU A 253 16.11 -2.55 -11.13
CA GLU A 253 17.55 -2.38 -10.96
C GLU A 253 18.00 -0.94 -11.28
N LYS A 254 19.10 -0.47 -10.65
CA LYS A 254 19.60 0.91 -10.78
C LYS A 254 19.96 1.31 -12.21
N GLU A 255 20.32 0.36 -13.07
CA GLU A 255 20.76 0.60 -14.45
C GLU A 255 19.59 0.60 -15.44
N SER A 256 18.39 0.23 -14.99
CA SER A 256 17.19 0.27 -15.82
C SER A 256 16.72 1.70 -16.07
N GLU A 257 16.27 1.97 -17.29
CA GLU A 257 15.60 3.24 -17.64
C GLU A 257 14.32 3.43 -16.81
N VAL A 258 13.56 2.35 -16.63
CA VAL A 258 12.38 2.27 -15.77
C VAL A 258 12.85 2.08 -14.32
N VAL A 259 12.34 2.90 -13.41
CA VAL A 259 12.67 2.86 -11.97
C VAL A 259 11.61 2.10 -11.19
N TYR A 260 10.33 2.28 -11.54
CA TYR A 260 9.21 1.60 -10.90
C TYR A 260 8.25 0.99 -11.93
N ASP A 261 7.82 -0.25 -11.66
CA ASP A 261 6.59 -0.82 -12.23
C ASP A 261 5.48 -0.67 -11.18
N VAL A 262 4.38 -0.02 -11.55
CA VAL A 262 3.17 0.04 -10.72
C VAL A 262 2.12 -0.84 -11.37
N GLN A 263 1.82 -1.97 -10.73
CA GLN A 263 0.74 -2.85 -11.13
C GLN A 263 -0.55 -2.38 -10.46
N LEU A 264 -1.56 -1.99 -11.24
CA LEU A 264 -2.86 -1.50 -10.76
C LEU A 264 -3.97 -2.42 -11.22
N GLN A 265 -4.88 -2.78 -10.32
CA GLN A 265 -6.10 -3.53 -10.61
C GLN A 265 -7.33 -2.73 -10.21
N MET A 266 -8.24 -2.52 -11.16
CA MET A 266 -9.52 -1.83 -10.93
C MET A 266 -10.61 -2.38 -11.85
N ASP A 267 -11.86 -1.97 -11.65
CA ASP A 267 -12.92 -2.25 -12.62
C ASP A 267 -12.59 -1.67 -14.01
N VAL A 268 -13.07 -2.36 -15.06
CA VAL A 268 -12.74 -2.04 -16.46
C VAL A 268 -13.07 -0.60 -16.86
N GLU A 269 -14.18 -0.05 -16.36
CA GLU A 269 -14.61 1.30 -16.67
C GLU A 269 -13.68 2.34 -16.04
N SER A 270 -13.33 2.15 -14.77
CA SER A 270 -12.38 3.02 -14.07
C SER A 270 -10.99 2.92 -14.69
N ILE A 271 -10.51 1.73 -15.10
CA ILE A 271 -9.23 1.62 -15.81
C ILE A 271 -9.23 2.44 -17.10
N SER A 272 -10.30 2.38 -17.88
CA SER A 272 -10.40 3.13 -19.14
C SER A 272 -10.28 4.65 -18.92
N ARG A 273 -10.91 5.19 -17.87
CA ARG A 273 -10.76 6.61 -17.49
C ARG A 273 -9.41 6.92 -16.87
N PHE A 274 -8.85 5.99 -16.10
CA PHE A 274 -7.56 6.14 -15.42
C PHE A 274 -6.42 6.30 -16.42
N ILE A 275 -6.39 5.47 -17.47
CA ILE A 275 -5.35 5.56 -18.50
C ILE A 275 -5.42 6.88 -19.26
N GLU A 276 -6.59 7.50 -19.38
CA GLU A 276 -6.79 8.79 -20.05
C GLU A 276 -6.48 9.99 -19.15
N ASP A 277 -6.22 9.79 -17.85
CA ASP A 277 -5.91 10.90 -16.94
C ASP A 277 -4.61 11.60 -17.35
N THR A 278 -4.65 12.93 -17.33
CA THR A 278 -3.55 13.78 -17.80
C THR A 278 -2.27 13.59 -16.98
N ASP A 279 -2.38 13.32 -15.67
CA ASP A 279 -1.21 13.07 -14.83
C ASP A 279 -0.58 11.72 -15.19
N ILE A 280 -1.41 10.70 -15.51
CA ILE A 280 -0.93 9.39 -15.97
C ILE A 280 -0.21 9.52 -17.32
N GLN A 281 -0.85 10.16 -18.29
CA GLN A 281 -0.25 10.39 -19.61
C GLN A 281 1.03 11.23 -19.56
N LYS A 282 1.14 12.12 -18.58
CA LYS A 282 2.31 12.99 -18.40
C LYS A 282 3.50 12.28 -17.75
N TYR A 283 3.26 11.48 -16.71
CA TYR A 283 4.35 10.95 -15.87
C TYR A 283 4.69 9.49 -16.12
N ALA A 284 3.74 8.68 -16.58
CA ALA A 284 4.01 7.29 -16.93
C ALA A 284 4.73 7.24 -18.29
N MET A 285 5.78 6.43 -18.39
CA MET A 285 6.49 6.19 -19.64
C MET A 285 5.66 5.28 -20.56
N ASN A 286 5.15 4.18 -20.00
CA ASN A 286 4.33 3.20 -20.72
C ASN A 286 3.16 2.73 -19.86
N VAL A 287 2.08 2.32 -20.52
CA VAL A 287 0.96 1.58 -19.94
C VAL A 287 0.84 0.24 -20.66
N ILE A 288 0.97 -0.86 -19.93
CA ILE A 288 0.92 -2.23 -20.46
C ILE A 288 -0.38 -2.90 -20.00
N TYR A 289 -1.07 -3.56 -20.95
CA TYR A 289 -2.36 -4.23 -20.76
C TYR A 289 -2.25 -5.74 -20.71
#